data_AF-A0A4S2CYU1-F1
#
_entry.id   AF-A0A4S2CYU1-F1
#
_cell.length_a   1.000
_cell.length_b   1.000
_cell.length_c   1.000
_cell.angle_alpha   90.00
_cell.angle_beta   90.00
_cell.angle_gamma   90.00
#
_symmetry.space_group_name_H-M   'P 1'
#
loop_
_entity.id
_entity.type
_entity.pdbx_description
1 polymer ?
#
loop_
_entity_poly.entity_id
_entity_poly.type
_entity_poly.pdbx_seq_one_letter_code
_entity_poly.pdbx_strand_id
1 'polypeptide(L)'
;MGDAQRHAQHDADAMTRVSGVLLAAILTGAGVVCSPGDAVAAPAAAPGITYDAAWIRLPPPAAQVAAGYIQLHNAGADDRLVGATCKDVAQVQIHAMRMDGDVMRMHALPDGLPLAARASAALQPGGYHLMLMTPKRPLQEGQVVRVLLQFERAGTLPVDFVVRNADAMSGGAR
;
A
#
# COMPACT_ATOMS: atom_id res chain seq x y z
N MET A 1 -68.64 5.23 -15.83
CA MET A 1 -68.93 4.44 -14.62
C MET A 1 -67.60 3.91 -14.12
N GLY A 2 -66.95 4.46 -13.10
CA GLY A 2 -67.48 5.14 -11.93
C GLY A 2 -67.06 4.31 -10.71
N ASP A 3 -66.25 4.93 -9.86
CA ASP A 3 -66.11 4.63 -8.42
C ASP A 3 -65.41 3.31 -8.06
N ALA A 4 -64.71 3.17 -6.93
CA ALA A 4 -64.11 4.08 -5.97
C ALA A 4 -63.39 3.16 -4.98
N GLN A 5 -62.25 3.63 -4.46
CA GLN A 5 -61.69 3.16 -3.20
C GLN A 5 -62.76 3.10 -2.11
N ARG A 6 -62.75 2.05 -1.25
CA ARG A 6 -62.66 2.15 0.23
C ARG A 6 -63.05 0.85 0.94
N HIS A 7 -62.62 0.82 2.20
CA HIS A 7 -62.96 -0.09 3.31
C HIS A 7 -62.05 -1.31 3.40
N ALA A 8 -60.97 -1.29 4.19
CA ALA A 8 -60.85 -1.06 5.64
C ALA A 8 -61.57 -2.13 6.48
N GLN A 9 -60.72 -2.93 7.14
CA GLN A 9 -60.84 -3.53 8.47
C GLN A 9 -62.16 -4.18 8.93
N HIS A 10 -62.05 -5.49 9.13
CA HIS A 10 -62.85 -6.42 9.94
C HIS A 10 -61.85 -7.54 10.29
N ASP A 11 -61.72 -8.17 11.46
CA ASP A 11 -62.42 -8.21 12.74
C ASP A 11 -61.37 -8.83 13.72
N ALA A 12 -61.11 -8.25 14.88
CA ALA A 12 -61.81 -8.49 16.15
C ALA A 12 -61.66 -9.94 16.70
N ASP A 13 -60.85 -10.02 17.76
CA ASP A 13 -61.08 -10.73 19.02
C ASP A 13 -61.91 -12.04 19.02
N ALA A 14 -61.22 -13.13 19.40
CA ALA A 14 -61.85 -14.23 20.12
C ALA A 14 -60.88 -14.79 21.18
N MET A 15 -60.99 -14.23 22.39
CA MET A 15 -60.44 -14.73 23.64
C MET A 15 -61.35 -15.85 24.20
N THR A 16 -60.84 -17.07 24.36
CA THR A 16 -61.45 -18.07 25.29
C THR A 16 -60.39 -19.05 25.83
N ARG A 17 -60.00 -18.78 27.08
CA ARG A 17 -59.68 -19.67 28.22
C ARG A 17 -59.43 -21.17 27.95
N VAL A 18 -58.40 -21.74 28.60
CA VAL A 18 -58.47 -22.78 29.67
C VAL A 18 -57.06 -23.32 30.00
N SER A 19 -56.85 -23.58 31.30
CA SER A 19 -55.69 -24.07 32.04
C SER A 19 -54.93 -25.29 31.47
N GLY A 20 -53.62 -25.37 31.73
CA GLY A 20 -52.84 -26.61 31.55
C GLY A 20 -51.33 -26.47 31.79
N VAL A 21 -50.80 -27.30 32.67
CA VAL A 21 -49.45 -27.31 33.26
C VAL A 21 -48.38 -27.96 32.34
N LEU A 22 -47.18 -27.34 32.29
CA LEU A 22 -45.80 -27.92 32.18
C LEU A 22 -45.45 -28.94 31.06
N LEU A 23 -44.59 -28.56 30.09
CA LEU A 23 -43.28 -29.20 29.75
C LEU A 23 -42.61 -28.54 28.52
N ALA A 24 -41.29 -28.63 28.46
CA ALA A 24 -40.35 -27.97 27.54
C ALA A 24 -40.38 -28.42 26.07
N ALA A 25 -39.99 -27.53 25.15
CA ALA A 25 -39.13 -27.84 23.98
C ALA A 25 -38.71 -26.54 23.26
N ILE A 26 -37.48 -26.52 22.75
CA ILE A 26 -36.70 -25.35 22.35
C ILE A 26 -36.61 -25.25 20.81
N LEU A 27 -36.42 -24.03 20.31
CA LEU A 27 -35.74 -23.62 19.06
C LEU A 27 -36.44 -23.76 17.69
N THR A 28 -36.98 -22.64 17.20
CA THR A 28 -36.81 -22.20 15.80
C THR A 28 -36.71 -20.68 15.77
N GLY A 29 -35.49 -20.15 15.81
CA GLY A 29 -35.17 -18.74 15.62
C GLY A 29 -34.28 -18.57 14.40
N ALA A 30 -34.73 -17.79 13.44
CA ALA A 30 -34.03 -17.45 12.21
C ALA A 30 -32.66 -16.81 12.50
N GLY A 31 -31.61 -17.32 11.85
CA GLY A 31 -30.28 -16.71 11.82
C GLY A 31 -29.78 -16.67 10.38
N VAL A 32 -29.87 -15.50 9.75
CA VAL A 32 -29.15 -15.19 8.51
C VAL A 32 -27.66 -15.38 8.79
N VAL A 33 -27.07 -16.39 8.18
CA VAL A 33 -25.63 -16.65 8.24
C VAL A 33 -24.96 -15.65 7.30
N CYS A 34 -24.62 -14.47 7.81
CA CYS A 34 -23.73 -13.55 7.11
C CYS A 34 -22.32 -14.17 7.15
N SER A 35 -21.88 -14.74 6.03
CA SER A 35 -20.51 -15.22 5.87
C SER A 35 -19.58 -14.00 5.91
N PRO A 36 -18.50 -14.00 6.71
CA PRO A 36 -17.49 -12.94 6.63
C PRO A 36 -16.76 -13.11 5.30
N GLY A 37 -17.01 -12.20 4.36
CA GLY A 37 -16.18 -12.07 3.17
C GLY A 37 -14.77 -11.66 3.58
N ASP A 38 -13.77 -12.30 2.97
CA ASP A 38 -12.35 -12.00 3.12
C ASP A 38 -12.09 -10.50 2.96
N ALA A 39 -11.92 -9.81 4.09
CA ALA A 39 -11.37 -8.47 4.11
C ALA A 39 -9.90 -8.58 3.71
N VAL A 40 -9.57 -8.22 2.47
CA VAL A 40 -8.19 -8.01 2.05
C VAL A 40 -7.64 -6.86 2.90
N ALA A 41 -6.94 -7.20 3.97
CA ALA A 41 -6.32 -6.24 4.86
C ALA A 41 -5.39 -5.33 4.06
N ALA A 42 -5.66 -4.02 4.06
CA ALA A 42 -4.72 -3.05 3.54
C ALA A 42 -3.39 -3.21 4.31
N PRO A 43 -2.23 -3.17 3.63
CA PRO A 43 -0.94 -3.32 4.31
C PRO A 43 -0.84 -2.28 5.41
N ALA A 44 -0.67 -2.75 6.65
CA ALA A 44 -0.50 -1.89 7.80
C ALA A 44 0.74 -1.01 7.59
N ALA A 45 0.57 0.31 7.68
CA ALA A 45 1.67 1.25 7.57
C ALA A 45 2.78 0.90 8.58
N ALA A 46 4.03 0.89 8.12
CA ALA A 46 5.19 0.54 8.93
C ALA A 46 5.29 1.46 10.16
N PRO A 47 5.06 0.97 11.39
CA PRO A 47 5.00 1.82 12.56
C PRO A 47 6.36 2.44 12.86
N GLY A 48 6.40 3.77 12.95
CA GLY A 48 7.62 4.52 13.26
C GLY A 48 8.53 4.80 12.07
N ILE A 49 8.20 4.33 10.87
CA ILE A 49 8.90 4.72 9.63
C ILE A 49 8.07 5.76 8.88
N THR A 50 8.67 6.92 8.62
CA THR A 50 8.10 7.96 7.77
C THR A 50 9.00 8.25 6.58
N TYR A 51 8.47 8.96 5.59
CA TYR A 51 9.20 9.30 4.38
C TYR A 51 8.80 10.67 3.83
N ASP A 52 9.69 11.24 3.03
CA ASP A 52 9.42 12.40 2.19
C ASP A 52 10.24 12.34 0.88
N ALA A 53 10.01 13.32 0.02
CA ALA A 53 10.72 13.49 -1.24
C ALA A 53 10.79 12.20 -2.11
N ALA A 54 9.70 11.43 -2.18
CA ALA A 54 9.63 10.22 -3.00
C ALA A 54 9.39 10.57 -4.49
N TRP A 55 10.36 10.27 -5.35
CA TRP A 55 10.26 10.50 -6.79
C TRP A 55 11.03 9.47 -7.61
N ILE A 56 10.61 9.27 -8.86
CA ILE A 56 11.30 8.43 -9.83
C ILE A 56 11.88 9.31 -10.92
N ARG A 57 13.17 9.12 -11.24
CA ARG A 57 13.78 9.74 -12.41
C ARG A 57 13.22 9.09 -13.67
N LEU A 58 12.63 9.91 -14.52
CA LEU A 58 12.18 9.51 -15.84
C LEU A 58 13.38 8.97 -16.64
N PRO A 59 13.34 7.71 -17.11
CA PRO A 59 14.43 7.13 -17.87
C PRO A 59 14.41 7.61 -19.33
N PRO A 60 15.55 7.56 -20.04
CA PRO A 60 15.58 7.77 -21.49
C PRO A 60 14.66 6.78 -22.22
N PRO A 61 14.10 7.13 -23.41
CA PRO A 61 13.10 6.29 -24.10
C PRO A 61 13.51 4.84 -24.37
N ALA A 62 14.81 4.57 -24.54
CA ALA A 62 15.34 3.22 -24.81
C ALA A 62 15.64 2.40 -23.55
N ALA A 63 15.64 3.02 -22.36
CA ALA A 63 16.03 2.37 -21.13
C ALA A 63 14.86 1.59 -20.50
N GLN A 64 15.14 0.35 -20.13
CA GLN A 64 14.17 -0.55 -19.46
C GLN A 64 14.30 -0.54 -17.93
N VAL A 65 14.94 0.49 -17.38
CA VAL A 65 15.17 0.65 -15.94
C VAL A 65 14.94 2.10 -15.55
N ALA A 66 14.39 2.32 -14.35
CA ALA A 66 14.23 3.64 -13.76
C ALA A 66 14.77 3.67 -12.32
N ALA A 67 15.25 4.82 -11.87
CA ALA A 67 15.78 5.00 -10.53
C ALA A 67 14.77 5.77 -9.66
N GLY A 68 14.40 5.19 -8.52
CA GLY A 68 13.58 5.80 -7.48
C GLY A 68 14.42 6.31 -6.32
N TYR A 69 14.04 7.47 -5.82
CA TYR A 69 14.71 8.21 -4.76
C TYR A 69 13.70 8.61 -3.69
N ILE A 70 14.12 8.56 -2.43
CA ILE A 70 13.25 8.79 -1.28
C ILE A 70 14.10 9.09 -0.05
N GLN A 71 13.60 9.98 0.81
CA GLN A 71 14.14 10.17 2.15
C GLN A 71 13.34 9.32 3.14
N LEU A 72 14.03 8.44 3.88
CA LEU A 72 13.44 7.60 4.93
C LEU A 72 13.85 8.09 6.31
N HIS A 73 12.93 8.04 7.26
CA HIS A 73 13.15 8.37 8.66
C HIS A 73 12.63 7.26 9.56
N ASN A 74 13.46 6.81 10.49
CA ASN A 74 13.10 5.81 11.48
C ASN A 74 13.04 6.45 12.87
N ALA A 75 11.83 6.65 13.38
CA ALA A 75 11.58 7.07 14.76
C ALA A 75 11.44 5.89 15.74
N GLY A 76 11.53 4.65 15.26
CA GLY A 76 11.41 3.42 16.03
C GLY A 76 12.77 2.80 16.43
N ALA A 77 12.76 1.48 16.54
CA ALA A 77 13.95 0.65 16.79
C ALA A 77 14.70 0.35 15.49
N ASP A 78 15.88 -0.28 15.58
CA ASP A 78 16.64 -0.70 14.40
C ASP A 78 15.79 -1.52 13.43
N ASP A 79 15.89 -1.19 12.15
CA ASP A 79 15.18 -1.86 11.06
C ASP A 79 16.07 -1.90 9.80
N ARG A 80 15.55 -2.53 8.75
CA ARG A 80 16.23 -2.71 7.48
C ARG A 80 15.20 -2.72 6.36
N LEU A 81 15.42 -1.90 5.34
CA LEU A 81 14.69 -1.99 4.09
C LEU A 81 15.22 -3.18 3.31
N VAL A 82 14.51 -4.30 3.32
CA VAL A 82 14.94 -5.57 2.71
C VAL A 82 14.51 -5.71 1.25
N GLY A 83 13.53 -4.92 0.80
CA GLY A 83 13.07 -4.99 -0.57
C GLY A 83 11.94 -4.01 -0.87
N ALA A 84 11.42 -4.13 -2.08
CA ALA A 84 10.23 -3.40 -2.50
C ALA A 84 9.50 -4.15 -3.60
N THR A 85 8.19 -3.92 -3.72
CA THR A 85 7.37 -4.42 -4.83
C THR A 85 6.57 -3.30 -5.46
N CYS A 86 6.28 -3.42 -6.75
CA CYS A 86 5.42 -2.49 -7.46
C CYS A 86 4.68 -3.24 -8.57
N LYS A 87 3.39 -2.98 -8.71
CA LYS A 87 2.53 -3.66 -9.69
C LYS A 87 2.86 -3.28 -11.13
N ASP A 88 3.43 -2.10 -11.34
CA ASP A 88 3.66 -1.50 -12.66
C ASP A 88 5.03 -1.88 -13.27
N VAL A 89 5.86 -2.63 -12.54
CA VAL A 89 7.20 -3.07 -12.95
C VAL A 89 7.39 -4.56 -12.69
N ALA A 90 8.38 -5.20 -13.32
CA ALA A 90 8.64 -6.62 -13.10
C ALA A 90 9.36 -6.88 -11.77
N GLN A 91 10.30 -6.01 -11.41
CA GLN A 91 11.11 -6.15 -10.20
C GLN A 91 11.52 -4.78 -9.66
N VAL A 92 11.66 -4.67 -8.34
CA VAL A 92 12.33 -3.55 -7.68
C VAL A 92 13.52 -4.08 -6.89
N GLN A 93 14.68 -3.45 -7.05
CA GLN A 93 15.91 -3.81 -6.35
C GLN A 93 16.47 -2.58 -5.61
N ILE A 94 17.22 -2.81 -4.54
CA ILE A 94 17.93 -1.76 -3.81
C ILE A 94 19.38 -1.77 -4.27
N HIS A 95 19.89 -0.63 -4.71
CA HIS A 95 21.24 -0.50 -5.25
C HIS A 95 22.01 0.59 -4.52
N ALA A 96 23.34 0.48 -4.50
CA ALA A 96 24.26 1.52 -4.07
C ALA A 96 25.26 1.82 -5.16
N MET A 97 25.76 3.05 -5.15
CA MET A 97 26.91 3.45 -5.93
C MET A 97 28.18 3.17 -5.13
N ARG A 98 29.10 2.40 -5.69
CA ARG A 98 30.41 2.12 -5.08
C ARG A 98 31.52 2.40 -6.09
N MET A 99 32.62 2.96 -5.61
CA MET A 99 33.86 3.01 -6.38
C MET A 99 34.42 1.60 -6.49
N ASP A 100 34.67 1.16 -7.72
CA ASP A 100 35.42 -0.05 -7.99
C ASP A 100 36.53 0.30 -8.99
N GLY A 101 37.72 0.53 -8.43
CA GLY A 101 38.80 1.27 -9.07
C GLY A 101 38.44 2.75 -9.22
N ASP A 102 38.69 3.29 -10.41
CA ASP A 102 38.38 4.68 -10.77
C ASP A 102 36.96 4.86 -11.36
N VAL A 103 36.14 3.80 -11.35
CA VAL A 103 34.81 3.80 -11.95
C VAL A 103 33.74 3.65 -10.87
N MET A 104 32.76 4.55 -10.87
CA MET A 104 31.57 4.43 -10.05
C MET A 104 30.62 3.39 -10.66
N ARG A 105 30.34 2.31 -9.94
CA ARG A 105 29.47 1.21 -10.39
C ARG A 105 28.27 1.02 -9.49
N MET A 106 27.15 0.61 -10.09
CA MET A 106 25.91 0.25 -9.40
C MET A 106 26.04 -1.18 -8.90
N HIS A 107 25.81 -1.39 -7.61
CA HIS A 107 25.81 -2.69 -6.97
C HIS A 107 24.47 -2.93 -6.29
N ALA A 108 23.85 -4.07 -6.57
CA ALA A 108 22.66 -4.51 -5.84
C ALA A 108 23.00 -4.82 -4.37
N LEU A 109 22.08 -4.50 -3.46
CA LEU A 109 22.15 -4.81 -2.04
C LEU A 109 21.15 -5.93 -1.74
N PRO A 110 21.54 -7.21 -1.89
CA PRO A 110 20.64 -8.33 -1.60
C PRO A 110 20.23 -8.39 -0.13
N ASP A 111 21.13 -7.95 0.76
CA ASP A 111 20.86 -7.85 2.20
C ASP A 111 20.08 -6.58 2.58
N GLY A 112 19.64 -5.78 1.60
CA GLY A 112 18.90 -4.54 1.83
C GLY A 112 19.71 -3.40 2.44
N LEU A 113 19.03 -2.33 2.82
CA LEU A 113 19.59 -1.10 3.37
C LEU A 113 19.30 -1.02 4.88
N PRO A 114 20.32 -1.04 5.75
CA PRO A 114 20.11 -0.86 7.19
C PRO A 114 19.59 0.55 7.50
N LEU A 115 18.66 0.64 8.44
CA LEU A 115 18.05 1.88 8.90
C LEU A 115 17.97 1.87 10.44
N ALA A 116 19.03 2.38 11.07
CA ALA A 116 19.17 2.38 12.52
C ALA A 116 18.06 3.17 13.23
N ALA A 117 17.84 2.86 14.51
CA ALA A 117 16.91 3.55 15.38
C ALA A 117 17.24 5.05 15.42
N ARG A 118 16.20 5.89 15.34
CA ARG A 118 16.33 7.36 15.35
C ARG A 118 17.22 7.92 14.23
N ALA A 119 17.46 7.15 13.17
CA ALA A 119 18.28 7.56 12.03
C ALA A 119 17.43 7.83 10.79
N SER A 120 18.09 8.37 9.77
CA SER A 120 17.50 8.62 8.46
C SER A 120 18.41 8.05 7.37
N ALA A 121 17.82 7.59 6.28
CA ALA A 121 18.56 7.10 5.13
C ALA A 121 18.06 7.79 3.85
N ALA A 122 19.00 8.35 3.10
CA ALA A 122 18.74 9.02 1.83
C ALA A 122 18.99 8.06 0.67
N LEU A 123 17.95 7.75 -0.09
CA LEU A 123 18.09 7.16 -1.42
C LEU A 123 18.09 8.33 -2.42
N GLN A 124 19.28 8.67 -2.92
CA GLN A 124 19.52 9.87 -3.73
C GLN A 124 20.50 9.58 -4.88
N PRO A 125 20.51 10.42 -5.93
CA PRO A 125 21.48 10.30 -7.02
C PRO A 125 22.93 10.22 -6.50
N GLY A 126 23.72 9.26 -6.99
CA GLY A 126 25.09 9.05 -6.55
C GLY A 126 25.25 8.27 -5.23
N GLY A 127 24.16 7.89 -4.57
CA GLY A 127 24.16 7.06 -3.36
C GLY A 127 23.30 5.80 -3.53
N TYR A 128 22.46 5.53 -2.52
CA TYR A 128 21.47 4.45 -2.58
C TYR A 128 20.29 4.83 -3.48
N HIS A 129 19.66 3.86 -4.13
CA HIS A 129 18.46 4.10 -4.93
C HIS A 129 17.68 2.81 -5.16
N LEU A 130 16.39 2.96 -5.47
CA LEU A 130 15.55 1.86 -5.92
C LEU A 130 15.69 1.72 -7.43
N MET A 131 16.11 0.56 -7.91
CA MET A 131 16.11 0.24 -9.34
C MET A 131 14.79 -0.46 -9.68
N LEU A 132 13.94 0.22 -10.45
CA LEU A 132 12.71 -0.33 -11.00
C LEU A 132 13.03 -0.94 -12.36
N MET A 133 12.94 -2.26 -12.46
CA MET A 133 13.30 -3.02 -13.65
C MET A 133 12.08 -3.41 -14.48
N THR A 134 12.21 -3.23 -15.79
CA THR A 134 11.22 -3.60 -16.81
C THR A 134 9.84 -3.04 -16.48
N PRO A 135 9.64 -1.71 -16.57
CA PRO A 135 8.31 -1.12 -16.47
C PRO A 135 7.37 -1.75 -17.49
N LYS A 136 6.19 -2.18 -17.06
CA LYS A 136 5.18 -2.84 -17.93
C LYS A 136 4.63 -1.88 -18.99
N ARG A 137 4.72 -0.58 -18.73
CA ARG A 137 4.34 0.52 -19.62
C ARG A 137 5.39 1.62 -19.50
N PRO A 138 5.61 2.42 -20.56
CA PRO A 138 6.47 3.61 -20.47
C PRO A 138 6.04 4.51 -19.31
N LEU A 139 7.01 4.91 -18.49
CA LEU A 139 6.76 5.90 -17.44
C LEU A 139 6.57 7.28 -18.06
N GLN A 140 5.68 8.08 -17.48
CA GLN A 140 5.38 9.45 -17.95
C GLN A 140 5.68 10.45 -16.84
N GLU A 141 6.13 11.64 -17.21
CA GLU A 141 6.32 12.72 -16.24
C GLU A 141 5.00 13.06 -15.53
N GLY A 142 5.06 13.30 -14.22
CA GLY A 142 3.90 13.55 -13.36
C GLY A 142 3.11 12.29 -12.97
N GLN A 143 3.41 11.12 -13.55
CA GLN A 143 2.79 9.86 -13.17
C GLN A 143 3.11 9.52 -11.71
N VAL A 144 2.13 9.01 -10.99
CA VAL A 144 2.33 8.43 -9.65
C VAL A 144 2.49 6.92 -9.77
N VAL A 145 3.58 6.39 -9.21
CA VAL A 145 3.88 4.96 -9.11
C VAL A 145 3.87 4.56 -7.64
N ARG A 146 2.91 3.72 -7.25
CA ARG A 146 2.83 3.17 -5.89
C ARG A 146 3.85 2.03 -5.75
N VAL A 147 4.79 2.19 -4.82
CA VAL A 147 5.77 1.17 -4.45
C VAL A 147 5.51 0.74 -3.01
N LEU A 148 5.56 -0.55 -2.74
CA LEU A 148 5.43 -1.13 -1.42
C LEU A 148 6.84 -1.44 -0.89
N LEU A 149 7.35 -0.60 -0.01
CA LEU A 149 8.65 -0.81 0.65
C LEU A 149 8.50 -1.87 1.74
N GLN A 150 9.42 -2.82 1.80
CA GLN A 150 9.38 -3.94 2.73
C GLN A 150 10.50 -3.79 3.74
N PHE A 151 10.12 -3.63 5.00
CA PHE A 151 11.01 -3.55 6.14
C PHE A 151 11.03 -4.88 6.89
N GLU A 152 12.19 -5.23 7.44
CA GLU A 152 12.40 -6.47 8.19
C GLU A 152 11.49 -6.55 9.42
N ARG A 153 11.27 -5.43 10.12
CA ARG A 153 10.54 -5.40 11.39
C ARG A 153 9.25 -4.59 11.33
N ALA A 154 9.27 -3.42 10.70
CA ALA A 154 8.09 -2.57 10.60
C ALA A 154 7.08 -3.05 9.55
N GLY A 155 7.44 -4.00 8.69
CA GLY A 155 6.53 -4.56 7.69
C GLY A 155 6.47 -3.72 6.41
N THR A 156 5.29 -3.59 5.80
CA THR A 156 5.16 -3.00 4.46
C THR A 156 4.69 -1.55 4.52
N LEU A 157 5.46 -0.63 3.94
CA LEU A 157 5.12 0.79 3.82
C LEU A 157 4.73 1.12 2.37
N PRO A 158 3.46 1.44 2.08
CA PRO A 158 3.07 1.95 0.78
C PRO A 158 3.56 3.39 0.58
N VAL A 159 4.27 3.64 -0.52
CA VAL A 159 4.82 4.95 -0.89
C VAL A 159 4.44 5.32 -2.31
N ASP A 160 3.93 6.53 -2.49
CA ASP A 160 3.69 7.13 -3.81
C ASP A 160 4.92 7.88 -4.31
N PHE A 161 5.48 7.41 -5.42
CA PHE A 161 6.58 8.08 -6.10
C PHE A 161 6.06 8.87 -7.30
N VAL A 162 6.40 10.16 -7.38
CA VAL A 162 6.08 10.99 -8.54
C VAL A 162 7.22 10.88 -9.57
N VAL A 163 6.90 10.52 -10.81
CA VAL A 163 7.88 10.48 -11.91
C VAL A 163 8.21 11.91 -12.35
N ARG A 164 9.50 12.24 -12.44
CA ARG A 164 9.99 13.58 -12.81
C ARG A 164 11.20 13.49 -13.72
N ASN A 165 11.38 14.47 -14.61
CA ASN A 165 12.65 14.63 -15.31
C ASN A 165 13.74 15.09 -14.32
N ALA A 166 14.96 14.56 -14.44
CA ALA A 166 16.09 14.97 -13.60
C ALA A 166 16.45 16.44 -13.79
N ASP A 167 16.24 16.99 -15.00
CA ASP A 167 16.55 18.39 -15.30
C ASP A 167 15.64 19.38 -14.53
N ALA A 168 14.45 18.92 -14.12
CA ALA A 168 13.52 19.73 -13.31
C ALA A 168 14.02 19.99 -11.87
N MET A 169 15.03 19.25 -11.39
CA MET A 169 15.62 19.43 -10.06
C MET A 169 16.76 20.47 -10.04
N SER A 170 17.25 20.92 -11.21
CA SER A 170 18.31 21.95 -11.32
C SER A 170 17.78 23.39 -11.41
N GLY A 171 16.45 23.59 -11.38
CA GLY A 171 15.79 24.89 -11.56
C GLY A 171 15.74 25.79 -10.32
N GLY A 172 16.48 25.48 -9.25
CA GLY A 172 16.43 26.17 -7.97
C GLY A 172 17.79 26.66 -7.48
N ALA A 173 18.62 27.21 -8.38
CA ALA A 173 19.79 28.01 -8.02
C ALA A 173 20.15 28.92 -9.19
N ARG A 174 19.47 30.07 -9.28
CA ARG A 174 19.95 31.26 -9.99
C ARG A 174 19.58 32.49 -9.18
#